data_AF-A0A495KUJ0-F1
#
_entry.id   AF-A0A495KUJ0-F1
#
_cell.length_a   1.000
_cell.length_b   1.000
_cell.length_c   1.000
_cell.angle_alpha   90.00
_cell.angle_beta   90.00
_cell.angle_gamma   90.00
#
_symmetry.space_group_name_H-M   'P 1'
#
loop_
_entity.id
_entity.type
_entity.pdbx_description
1 polymer ?
#
loop_
_entity_poly.entity_id
_entity_poly.type
_entity_poly.pdbx_seq_one_letter_code
_entity_poly.pdbx_strand_id
1 'polypeptide(L)'
;MSTSKEDTSTPGEAPASSTSPDASDTSDTSNASDASGAFVSGTPVSPVPALGGVFSAESFSGLGLLLLAPVLVNSRLFTLFAWFGLTDAGTATAEEVALFNAEITVAGGLSALAVLVGALSLFLGNARTRAWARWGASATVLAGTVFVILAVITLVSVPAAG
;
A
#
# COMPACT_ATOMS: atom_id res chain seq x y z
N MET A 1 57.43 -3.88 23.00
CA MET A 1 58.11 -3.08 21.96
C MET A 1 59.51 -3.65 21.73
N SER A 2 59.74 -4.25 20.57
CA SER A 2 61.07 -4.42 19.95
C SER A 2 60.85 -4.87 18.50
N THR A 3 61.28 -3.99 17.60
CA THR A 3 61.29 -4.15 16.14
C THR A 3 62.62 -4.77 15.72
N SER A 4 62.60 -5.87 14.97
CA SER A 4 63.73 -6.30 14.10
C SER A 4 63.28 -6.04 12.65
N LYS A 5 63.85 -5.12 11.86
CA LYS A 5 65.21 -5.04 11.28
C LYS A 5 65.46 -6.20 10.30
N GLU A 6 65.27 -5.93 8.99
CA GLU A 6 66.33 -5.77 7.96
C GLU A 6 66.76 -7.17 7.46
N ASP A 7 66.99 -7.50 6.19
CA ASP A 7 67.50 -6.72 5.06
C ASP A 7 67.59 -7.63 3.81
N THR A 8 67.96 -7.04 2.66
CA THR A 8 68.68 -7.66 1.52
C THR A 8 67.93 -8.05 0.23
N SER A 9 67.71 -7.04 -0.61
CA SER A 9 68.31 -6.82 -1.94
C SER A 9 68.58 -7.99 -2.92
N THR A 10 68.07 -7.89 -4.16
CA THR A 10 68.87 -7.56 -5.36
C THR A 10 67.97 -7.21 -6.58
N PRO A 11 68.34 -6.21 -7.40
CA PRO A 11 67.62 -5.83 -8.62
C PRO A 11 68.17 -6.57 -9.85
N GLY A 12 67.28 -6.98 -10.75
CA GLY A 12 67.63 -7.61 -12.02
C GLY A 12 66.68 -7.18 -13.13
N GLU A 13 67.26 -6.52 -14.14
CA GLU A 13 66.84 -6.19 -15.50
C GLU A 13 65.46 -6.67 -16.05
N ALA A 14 64.77 -5.76 -16.74
CA ALA A 14 63.59 -5.93 -17.62
C ALA A 14 63.92 -6.74 -18.91
N PRO A 15 63.02 -7.01 -19.91
CA PRO A 15 61.70 -6.42 -20.20
C PRO A 15 60.61 -7.34 -20.83
N ALA A 16 59.48 -6.73 -21.24
CA ALA A 16 58.60 -7.02 -22.38
C ALA A 16 57.14 -7.47 -22.10
N SER A 17 56.24 -6.66 -22.69
CA SER A 17 54.80 -6.73 -22.89
C SER A 17 54.14 -8.11 -23.03
N SER A 18 52.92 -8.26 -22.51
CA SER A 18 51.67 -8.34 -23.33
C SER A 18 50.40 -8.57 -22.48
N THR A 19 49.47 -7.61 -22.61
CA THR A 19 48.02 -7.70 -22.81
C THR A 19 47.16 -8.82 -22.16
N SER A 20 46.20 -8.35 -21.33
CA SER A 20 44.88 -8.88 -20.94
C SER A 20 44.73 -10.24 -20.25
N PRO A 21 44.00 -10.27 -19.12
CA PRO A 21 43.10 -11.37 -18.78
C PRO A 21 41.64 -10.95 -18.99
N ASP A 22 41.00 -11.66 -19.92
CA ASP A 22 39.54 -11.73 -20.04
C ASP A 22 38.95 -12.56 -18.88
N ALA A 23 37.68 -12.28 -18.62
CA ALA A 23 36.89 -12.62 -17.47
C ALA A 23 36.81 -14.11 -17.11
N SER A 24 36.67 -14.40 -15.82
CA SER A 24 35.40 -14.90 -15.25
C SER A 24 35.60 -15.34 -13.80
N ASP A 25 35.26 -14.48 -12.86
CA ASP A 25 34.98 -14.89 -11.48
C ASP A 25 33.63 -14.29 -11.10
N THR A 26 32.57 -15.03 -11.45
CA THR A 26 31.18 -14.72 -11.13
C THR A 26 31.00 -14.90 -9.63
N SER A 27 31.25 -13.84 -8.88
CA SER A 27 30.88 -13.74 -7.47
C SER A 27 29.69 -12.79 -7.31
N ASP A 28 28.56 -13.40 -6.96
CA ASP A 28 27.31 -12.80 -6.51
C ASP A 28 27.52 -11.75 -5.41
N THR A 29 27.81 -10.50 -5.79
CA THR A 29 27.81 -9.35 -4.88
C THR A 29 27.25 -8.08 -5.54
N SER A 30 26.23 -8.23 -6.40
CA SER A 30 25.52 -7.11 -7.00
C SER A 30 24.47 -6.51 -6.04
N ASN A 31 24.91 -5.82 -4.98
CA ASN A 31 24.06 -4.82 -4.31
C ASN A 31 24.76 -3.85 -3.35
N ALA A 32 26.08 -3.96 -3.12
CA ALA A 32 26.81 -3.01 -2.27
C ALA A 32 27.72 -2.05 -3.05
N SER A 33 28.14 -2.42 -4.26
CA SER A 33 29.09 -1.62 -5.06
C SER A 33 28.44 -0.42 -5.77
N ASP A 34 27.18 -0.56 -6.22
CA ASP A 34 26.51 0.47 -7.03
C ASP A 34 26.19 1.75 -6.25
N ALA A 35 25.99 1.66 -4.94
CA ALA A 35 25.72 2.81 -4.09
C ALA A 35 26.98 3.69 -3.87
N SER A 36 28.17 3.07 -3.83
CA SER A 36 29.44 3.80 -3.64
C SER A 36 29.91 4.46 -4.94
N GLY A 37 29.71 3.78 -6.09
CA GLY A 37 30.01 4.34 -7.42
C GLY A 37 29.14 5.54 -7.81
N ALA A 38 27.87 5.56 -7.38
CA ALA A 38 26.94 6.66 -7.65
C ALA A 38 27.33 7.99 -6.99
N PHE A 39 28.03 7.93 -5.85
CA PHE A 39 28.50 9.12 -5.11
C PHE A 39 29.76 9.73 -5.74
N VAL A 40 30.64 8.90 -6.33
CA VAL A 40 31.89 9.33 -6.99
C VAL A 40 31.63 9.86 -8.41
N SER A 41 30.62 9.35 -9.09
CA SER A 41 30.28 9.71 -10.48
C SER A 41 29.44 11.00 -10.62
N GLY A 42 29.11 11.67 -9.50
CA GLY A 42 28.31 12.89 -9.53
C GLY A 42 26.91 12.69 -10.12
N THR A 43 26.43 11.44 -10.18
CA THR A 43 25.08 11.14 -10.64
C THR A 43 24.10 11.95 -9.80
N PRO A 44 23.28 12.83 -10.41
CA PRO A 44 22.28 13.54 -9.63
C PRO A 44 21.41 12.50 -8.95
N VAL A 45 21.37 12.55 -7.62
CA VAL A 45 20.38 11.82 -6.82
C VAL A 45 19.04 12.10 -7.49
N SER A 46 18.41 11.05 -8.03
CA SER A 46 17.10 11.20 -8.68
C SER A 46 16.23 12.03 -7.75
N PRO A 47 15.64 13.14 -8.23
CA PRO A 47 14.89 14.04 -7.37
C PRO A 47 13.87 13.20 -6.61
N VAL A 48 13.97 13.24 -5.28
CA VAL A 48 12.98 12.65 -4.38
C VAL A 48 11.62 13.04 -4.95
N PRO A 49 10.72 12.09 -5.26
CA PRO A 49 9.44 12.39 -5.86
C PRO A 49 8.78 13.50 -5.06
N ALA A 50 8.46 14.60 -5.75
CA ALA A 50 8.00 15.85 -5.15
C ALA A 50 7.01 15.56 -4.02
N LEU A 51 7.30 16.09 -2.83
CA LEU A 51 6.48 15.90 -1.64
C LEU A 51 5.01 16.20 -2.00
N GLY A 52 4.14 15.21 -1.78
CA GLY A 52 2.72 15.32 -1.99
C GLY A 52 2.12 16.50 -1.22
N GLY A 53 1.32 17.31 -1.90
CA GLY A 53 0.47 18.32 -1.25
C GLY A 53 -0.77 17.71 -0.60
N VAL A 54 -1.59 18.54 0.07
CA VAL A 54 -2.86 18.13 0.72
C VAL A 54 -3.88 17.48 -0.24
N PHE A 55 -3.73 17.71 -1.55
CA PHE A 55 -4.51 17.06 -2.62
C PHE A 55 -3.73 15.96 -3.35
N SER A 56 -2.79 15.29 -2.67
CA SER A 56 -2.02 14.18 -3.22
C SER A 56 -2.79 12.86 -3.12
N ALA A 57 -2.48 11.91 -4.01
CA ALA A 57 -2.98 10.54 -3.95
C ALA A 57 -2.73 9.88 -2.58
N GLU A 58 -1.63 10.24 -1.90
CA GLU A 58 -1.29 9.74 -0.56
C GLU A 58 -2.32 10.16 0.50
N SER A 59 -2.74 11.42 0.51
CA SER A 59 -3.72 11.96 1.46
C SER A 59 -5.09 11.33 1.24
N PHE A 60 -5.52 11.17 -0.02
CA PHE A 60 -6.78 10.49 -0.34
C PHE A 60 -6.73 9.00 0.01
N SER A 61 -5.61 8.31 -0.19
CA SER A 61 -5.46 6.91 0.26
C SER A 61 -5.59 6.80 1.78
N GLY A 62 -4.95 7.71 2.53
CA GLY A 62 -5.06 7.73 4.00
C GLY A 62 -6.47 8.05 4.48
N LEU A 63 -7.14 9.02 3.85
CA LEU A 63 -8.51 9.40 4.18
C LEU A 63 -9.50 8.27 3.89
N GLY A 64 -9.32 7.56 2.77
CA GLY A 64 -10.13 6.40 2.42
C GLY A 64 -10.01 5.28 3.46
N LEU A 65 -8.78 4.97 3.89
CA LEU A 65 -8.54 4.00 4.97
C LEU A 65 -9.19 4.44 6.29
N LEU A 66 -9.10 5.73 6.62
CA LEU A 66 -9.65 6.28 7.86
C LEU A 66 -11.18 6.26 7.89
N LEU A 67 -11.83 6.50 6.74
CA LEU A 67 -13.28 6.35 6.58
C LEU A 67 -13.72 4.88 6.63
N LEU A 68 -12.92 3.96 6.10
CA LEU A 68 -13.24 2.54 6.07
C LEU A 68 -13.01 1.85 7.43
N ALA A 69 -12.05 2.32 8.23
CA ALA A 69 -11.72 1.76 9.53
C ALA A 69 -12.92 1.53 10.47
N PRO A 70 -13.81 2.50 10.74
CA PRO A 70 -14.97 2.28 11.60
C PRO A 70 -15.94 1.23 11.04
N VAL A 71 -16.05 1.13 9.71
CA VAL A 71 -16.89 0.12 9.06
C VAL A 71 -16.32 -1.29 9.27
N LEU A 72 -15.00 -1.45 9.14
CA LEU A 72 -14.32 -2.73 9.34
C LEU A 72 -14.43 -3.24 10.78
N VAL A 73 -14.41 -2.34 11.76
CA VAL A 73 -14.53 -2.69 13.18
C VAL A 73 -15.99 -2.97 13.56
N ASN A 74 -16.95 -2.40 12.84
CA ASN A 74 -18.37 -2.62 13.11
C ASN A 74 -18.87 -3.95 12.53
N SER A 75 -18.96 -4.97 13.38
CA SER A 75 -19.50 -6.29 13.01
C SER A 75 -21.02 -6.31 12.82
N ARG A 76 -21.74 -5.27 13.25
CA ARG A 76 -23.22 -5.25 13.25
C ARG A 76 -23.79 -5.38 11.85
N LEU A 77 -23.13 -4.82 10.83
CA LEU A 77 -23.56 -4.97 9.44
C LEU A 77 -23.57 -6.44 8.99
N PHE A 78 -22.56 -7.23 9.38
CA PHE A 78 -22.52 -8.66 9.05
C PHE A 78 -23.61 -9.44 9.78
N THR A 79 -23.89 -9.08 11.03
CA THR A 79 -24.99 -9.68 11.80
C THR A 79 -26.34 -9.42 11.13
N LEU A 80 -26.60 -8.16 10.75
CA LEU A 80 -27.83 -7.78 10.07
C LEU A 80 -27.94 -8.44 8.69
N PHE A 81 -26.83 -8.51 7.94
CA PHE A 81 -26.77 -9.23 6.67
C PHE A 81 -27.11 -10.72 6.82
N ALA A 82 -26.51 -11.40 7.80
CA ALA A 82 -26.78 -12.81 8.04
C ALA A 82 -28.25 -13.05 8.43
N TRP A 83 -28.82 -12.14 9.22
CA TRP A 83 -30.18 -12.30 9.73
C TRP A 83 -31.26 -11.96 8.69
N PHE A 84 -31.14 -10.81 8.02
CA PHE A 84 -32.13 -10.37 7.04
C PHE A 84 -31.82 -10.85 5.62
N GLY A 85 -30.56 -10.79 5.20
CA GLY A 85 -30.16 -11.14 3.83
C GLY A 85 -30.01 -12.64 3.56
N LEU A 86 -29.76 -13.46 4.58
CA LEU A 86 -29.47 -14.89 4.40
C LEU A 86 -30.54 -15.82 4.97
N THR A 87 -31.21 -15.44 6.06
CA THR A 87 -32.14 -16.32 6.77
C THR A 87 -33.62 -15.99 6.59
N ASP A 88 -33.98 -14.85 5.98
CA ASP A 88 -35.38 -14.38 5.77
C ASP A 88 -36.27 -14.50 7.03
N ALA A 89 -35.63 -14.58 8.21
CA ALA A 89 -36.22 -14.96 9.49
C ALA A 89 -36.37 -13.77 10.43
N GLY A 90 -36.05 -12.56 9.96
CA GLY A 90 -36.05 -11.35 10.76
C GLY A 90 -37.45 -10.78 10.89
N THR A 91 -38.15 -11.11 11.97
CA THR A 91 -39.27 -10.28 12.43
C THR A 91 -38.73 -9.17 13.32
N ALA A 92 -38.97 -7.92 12.94
CA ALA A 92 -38.59 -6.75 13.71
C ALA A 92 -39.79 -5.80 13.83
N THR A 93 -39.88 -5.08 14.96
CA THR A 93 -40.88 -4.03 15.14
C THR A 93 -40.59 -2.84 14.22
N ALA A 94 -41.60 -2.02 13.92
CA ALA A 94 -41.42 -0.85 13.06
C ALA A 94 -40.35 0.13 13.56
N GLU A 95 -40.19 0.28 14.88
CA GLU A 95 -39.16 1.11 15.51
C GLU A 95 -37.76 0.51 15.32
N GLU A 96 -37.60 -0.80 15.48
CA GLU A 96 -36.34 -1.51 15.25
C GLU A 96 -35.92 -1.47 13.77
N VAL A 97 -36.88 -1.61 12.84
CA VAL A 97 -36.64 -1.49 11.40
C VAL A 97 -36.07 -0.12 11.05
N ALA A 98 -36.61 0.96 11.63
CA ALA A 98 -36.09 2.31 11.41
C ALA A 98 -34.66 2.46 11.92
N LEU A 99 -34.34 1.90 13.09
CA LEU A 99 -33.00 1.91 13.66
C LEU A 99 -32.00 1.10 12.83
N PHE A 100 -32.38 -0.10 12.36
CA PHE A 100 -31.54 -0.92 11.50
C PHE A 100 -31.28 -0.23 10.16
N ASN A 101 -32.30 0.36 9.54
CA ASN A 101 -32.14 1.10 8.29
C ASN A 101 -31.19 2.29 8.44
N ALA A 102 -31.30 3.06 9.53
CA ALA A 102 -30.40 4.17 9.80
C ALA A 102 -28.95 3.69 9.90
N GLU A 103 -28.70 2.61 10.64
CA GLU A 103 -27.36 2.05 10.78
C GLU A 103 -26.79 1.51 9.47
N ILE A 104 -27.58 0.71 8.73
CA ILE A 104 -27.16 0.16 7.43
C ILE A 104 -26.82 1.31 6.47
N THR A 105 -27.62 2.39 6.48
CA THR A 105 -27.39 3.57 5.65
C THR A 105 -26.12 4.31 6.05
N VAL A 106 -25.84 4.46 7.35
CA VAL A 106 -24.60 5.10 7.82
C VAL A 106 -23.38 4.27 7.45
N ALA A 107 -23.41 2.95 7.70
CA ALA A 107 -22.30 2.05 7.38
C ALA A 107 -22.06 1.96 5.87
N GLY A 108 -23.12 1.78 5.08
CA GLY A 108 -23.06 1.75 3.63
C GLY A 108 -22.62 3.08 3.03
N GLY A 109 -23.10 4.20 3.57
CA GLY A 109 -22.73 5.55 3.15
C GLY A 109 -21.26 5.88 3.40
N LEU A 110 -20.75 5.56 4.60
CA LEU A 110 -19.32 5.69 4.91
C LEU A 110 -18.45 4.83 4.00
N SER A 111 -18.89 3.59 3.71
CA SER A 111 -18.21 2.70 2.78
C SER A 111 -18.16 3.25 1.37
N ALA A 112 -19.28 3.79 0.87
CA ALA A 112 -19.36 4.42 -0.44
C ALA A 112 -18.44 5.65 -0.54
N LEU A 113 -18.40 6.49 0.49
CA LEU A 113 -17.46 7.61 0.57
C LEU A 113 -16.01 7.14 0.57
N ALA A 114 -15.68 6.09 1.32
CA ALA A 114 -14.34 5.50 1.33
C ALA A 114 -13.94 4.98 -0.06
N VAL A 115 -14.85 4.33 -0.78
CA VAL A 115 -14.63 3.87 -2.17
C VAL A 115 -14.40 5.06 -3.11
N LEU A 116 -15.22 6.10 -3.04
CA LEU A 116 -15.07 7.29 -3.89
C LEU A 116 -13.71 7.97 -3.65
N VAL A 117 -13.32 8.12 -2.39
CA VAL A 117 -12.03 8.69 -1.99
C VAL A 117 -10.86 7.81 -2.44
N GLY A 118 -10.96 6.49 -2.27
CA GLY A 118 -9.96 5.53 -2.76
C GLY A 118 -9.83 5.50 -4.28
N ALA A 119 -10.95 5.55 -5.00
CA ALA A 119 -10.97 5.63 -6.46
C ALA A 119 -10.37 6.95 -6.95
N LEU A 120 -10.67 8.06 -6.27
CA LEU A 120 -10.07 9.35 -6.56
C LEU A 120 -8.55 9.35 -6.32
N SER A 121 -8.08 8.68 -5.26
CA SER A 121 -6.65 8.45 -5.01
C SER A 121 -5.97 7.69 -6.16
N LEU A 122 -6.61 6.63 -6.66
CA LEU A 122 -6.10 5.88 -7.82
C LEU A 122 -6.10 6.72 -9.09
N PHE A 123 -7.14 7.54 -9.31
CA PHE A 123 -7.24 8.41 -10.48
C PHE A 123 -6.20 9.54 -10.47
N LEU A 124 -5.89 10.10 -9.30
CA LEU A 124 -4.81 11.07 -9.12
C LEU A 124 -3.42 10.40 -9.09
N GLY A 125 -3.37 9.08 -9.02
CA GLY A 125 -2.14 8.30 -8.96
C GLY A 125 -1.37 8.34 -10.28
N ASN A 126 -0.17 8.92 -10.28
CA ASN A 126 0.73 8.91 -11.44
C ASN A 126 1.94 7.96 -11.21
N ALA A 127 2.77 7.69 -12.22
CA ALA A 127 3.93 6.79 -12.14
C ALA A 127 4.96 7.14 -11.03
N ARG A 128 4.89 8.37 -10.49
CA ARG A 128 5.71 8.85 -9.36
C ARG A 128 5.07 8.67 -7.97
N THR A 129 3.85 8.14 -7.88
CA THR A 129 3.21 7.90 -6.57
C THR A 129 3.85 6.71 -5.85
N ARG A 130 4.06 6.86 -4.54
CA ARG A 130 4.65 5.81 -3.70
C ARG A 130 3.79 4.54 -3.77
N ALA A 131 4.45 3.38 -3.87
CA ALA A 131 3.77 2.10 -3.98
C ALA A 131 2.73 1.89 -2.86
N TRP A 132 3.06 2.25 -1.61
CA TRP A 132 2.16 2.08 -0.47
C TRP A 132 0.81 2.80 -0.63
N ALA A 133 0.78 3.99 -1.23
CA ALA A 133 -0.47 4.71 -1.48
C ALA A 133 -1.36 4.00 -2.50
N ARG A 134 -0.77 3.37 -3.51
CA ARG A 134 -1.51 2.58 -4.51
C ARG A 134 -2.11 1.31 -3.90
N TRP A 135 -1.34 0.64 -3.03
CA TRP A 135 -1.83 -0.52 -2.28
C TRP A 135 -2.94 -0.13 -1.30
N GLY A 136 -2.79 0.98 -0.56
CA GLY A 136 -3.82 1.47 0.36
C GLY A 136 -5.11 1.86 -0.35
N ALA A 137 -5.02 2.59 -1.46
CA ALA A 137 -6.18 3.00 -2.24
C ALA A 137 -6.92 1.81 -2.86
N SER A 138 -6.18 0.86 -3.45
CA SER A 138 -6.79 -0.37 -4.02
C SER A 138 -7.45 -1.26 -2.96
N ALA A 139 -6.82 -1.43 -1.79
CA ALA A 139 -7.41 -2.14 -0.66
C ALA A 139 -8.70 -1.45 -0.17
N THR A 140 -8.69 -0.12 -0.08
CA THR A 140 -9.85 0.67 0.33
C THR A 140 -11.01 0.50 -0.64
N VAL A 141 -10.74 0.59 -1.95
CA VAL A 141 -11.76 0.40 -2.99
C VAL A 141 -12.34 -1.01 -2.91
N LEU A 142 -11.50 -2.05 -2.88
CA LEU A 142 -11.97 -3.43 -2.83
C LEU A 142 -12.82 -3.71 -1.60
N ALA A 143 -12.29 -3.42 -0.41
CA ALA A 143 -13.00 -3.68 0.83
C ALA A 143 -14.26 -2.81 0.96
N GLY A 144 -14.16 -1.51 0.64
CA GLY A 144 -15.30 -0.61 0.67
C GLY A 144 -16.42 -1.05 -0.28
N THR A 145 -16.09 -1.51 -1.49
CA THR A 145 -17.10 -2.02 -2.44
C THR A 145 -17.83 -3.25 -1.89
N VAL A 146 -17.13 -4.17 -1.21
CA VAL A 146 -17.76 -5.32 -0.56
C VAL A 146 -18.76 -4.86 0.51
N PHE A 147 -18.39 -3.89 1.35
CA PHE A 147 -19.29 -3.36 2.37
C PHE A 147 -20.50 -2.63 1.79
N VAL A 148 -20.33 -1.89 0.68
CA VAL A 148 -21.45 -1.27 -0.04
C VAL A 148 -22.42 -2.34 -0.54
N ILE A 149 -21.91 -3.41 -1.14
CA ILE A 149 -22.74 -4.52 -1.62
C ILE A 149 -23.50 -5.17 -0.46
N LEU A 150 -22.83 -5.46 0.65
CA LEU A 150 -23.48 -6.02 1.84
C LEU A 150 -24.57 -5.09 2.39
N ALA A 151 -24.32 -3.78 2.46
CA ALA A 151 -25.30 -2.81 2.91
C ALA A 151 -26.53 -2.77 2.01
N VAL A 152 -26.34 -2.77 0.68
CA VAL A 152 -27.45 -2.79 -0.29
C VAL A 152 -28.27 -4.06 -0.17
N ILE A 153 -27.62 -5.23 -0.12
CA ILE A 153 -28.35 -6.51 0.02
C ILE A 153 -29.14 -6.52 1.32
N THR A 154 -28.53 -6.09 2.42
CA THR A 154 -29.19 -6.05 3.73
C THR A 154 -30.39 -5.10 3.69
N LEU A 155 -30.23 -3.88 3.16
CA LEU A 155 -31.29 -2.87 3.09
C LEU A 155 -32.53 -3.37 2.32
N VAL A 156 -32.32 -4.03 1.18
CA VAL A 156 -33.43 -4.56 0.36
C VAL A 156 -34.08 -5.78 1.02
N SER A 157 -33.38 -6.47 1.92
CA SER A 157 -33.87 -7.64 2.63
C SER A 157 -34.55 -7.31 3.97
N VAL A 158 -34.43 -6.07 4.47
CA VAL A 158 -35.15 -5.64 5.67
C VAL A 158 -36.65 -5.54 5.33
N PRO A 159 -37.54 -6.20 6.08
CA PRO A 159 -38.98 -6.14 5.84
C PRO A 159 -39.48 -4.69 5.89
N ALA A 160 -40.37 -4.32 4.97
CA ALA A 160 -41.09 -3.06 5.08
C ALA A 160 -41.90 -3.08 6.38
N ALA A 161 -41.79 -2.02 7.19
CA ALA A 161 -42.56 -1.87 8.42
C ALA A 161 -44.06 -2.01 8.09
N GLY A 162 -44.65 -3.11 8.54
CA GLY A 162 -46.08 -3.39 8.46
C GLY A 162 -46.87 -2.66 9.53
#